data_AF-A0A1V9Z6E7-F1
#
_entry.id   AF-A0A1V9Z6E7-F1
#
_cell.length_a   1.000
_cell.length_b   1.000
_cell.length_c   1.000
_cell.angle_alpha   90.00
_cell.angle_beta   90.00
_cell.angle_gamma   90.00
#
_symmetry.space_group_name_H-M   'P 1'
#
loop_
_entity.id
_entity.type
_entity.pdbx_description
1 polymer ?
#
loop_
_entity_poly.entity_id
_entity_poly.type
_entity_poly.pdbx_seq_one_letter_code
_entity_poly.pdbx_strand_id
1 'polypeptide(L)'
;MATPRTVQDDDVERLVKCRVRSEVEARKAAETSMKRAMKEATELKKELMIMRREKEELLDRTKVTEVTAPKSVRQPTDDLLKKLARRDKEIELCKQSLIEKEAAAEASAAQVQQLQTLLERAGVTSAALQQQADEAMDAAKKAAIELRQLKLSSDETKKKLQKSIKELKEEKQTLVAENAQLTQRLDEAASANAQTSQLKKQLQQARERLATIVADHDARVGQLAASHAAAMQELSAAHDREISRQLQAQAASHANELAEKLEATSMVSQIEKEKEQVRADAHRRLQEELQIEKEENVDLLQHEKDAAVAAKAKAEEWSAKAEKAADACEAQALKFKEEWMALDEKLAVVDGALRRRGISMDFLLKKKPVPSSNNNSAEADDDVRPKLPAKRDTLKKKPTEPEVRDESERKVVRSTRK
;
A
#
# COMPACT_ATOMS: atom_id res chain seq x y z
N MET A 1 -42.36 6.93 36.48
CA MET A 1 -41.72 6.68 37.79
C MET A 1 -42.25 7.72 38.76
N ALA A 2 -42.65 7.33 39.97
CA ALA A 2 -43.09 8.30 40.99
C ALA A 2 -41.87 9.12 41.45
N THR A 3 -42.04 10.42 41.64
CA THR A 3 -40.99 11.29 42.19
C THR A 3 -40.90 11.13 43.72
N PRO A 4 -39.76 11.41 44.36
CA PRO A 4 -39.64 11.31 45.82
C PRO A 4 -40.67 12.15 46.59
N ARG A 5 -41.12 13.29 46.03
CA ARG A 5 -42.18 14.12 46.61
C ARG A 5 -43.54 13.41 46.59
N THR A 6 -43.94 12.86 45.44
CA THR A 6 -45.23 12.14 45.33
C THR A 6 -45.33 10.92 46.26
N VAL A 7 -44.21 10.26 46.58
CA VAL A 7 -44.21 9.15 47.56
C VAL A 7 -44.42 9.65 48.99
N GLN A 8 -43.84 10.81 49.34
CA GLN A 8 -44.06 11.43 50.66
C GLN A 8 -45.50 11.92 50.84
N ASP A 9 -46.11 12.48 49.80
CA ASP A 9 -47.51 12.93 49.84
C ASP A 9 -48.48 11.74 50.04
N ASP A 10 -48.27 10.63 49.34
CA ASP A 10 -49.04 9.38 49.50
C ASP A 10 -48.89 8.78 50.91
N ASP A 11 -47.70 8.87 51.52
CA ASP A 11 -47.45 8.39 52.89
C ASP A 11 -48.14 9.27 53.94
N VAL A 12 -48.10 10.59 53.78
CA VAL A 12 -48.84 11.52 54.65
C VAL A 12 -50.34 11.30 54.55
N GLU A 13 -50.89 11.13 53.33
CA GLU A 13 -52.31 10.88 53.13
C GLU A 13 -52.74 9.53 53.74
N ARG A 14 -51.92 8.49 53.60
CA ARG A 14 -52.12 7.20 54.28
C ARG A 14 -52.12 7.34 55.81
N LEU A 15 -51.18 8.10 56.37
CA LEU A 15 -51.08 8.32 57.82
C LEU A 15 -52.32 9.04 58.38
N VAL A 16 -52.79 10.09 57.68
CA VAL A 16 -54.01 10.83 58.04
C VAL A 16 -55.24 9.92 57.95
N LYS A 17 -55.39 9.15 56.87
CA LYS A 17 -56.49 8.18 56.71
C LYS A 17 -56.50 7.12 57.82
N CYS A 18 -55.33 6.61 58.23
CA CYS A 18 -55.23 5.69 59.36
C CYS A 18 -55.60 6.34 60.70
N ARG A 19 -55.13 7.57 60.97
CA ARG A 19 -55.47 8.31 62.19
C ARG A 19 -56.97 8.57 62.31
N VAL A 20 -57.62 9.03 61.24
CA VAL A 20 -59.07 9.29 61.22
C VAL A 20 -59.88 8.01 61.43
N ARG A 21 -59.48 6.87 60.83
CA ARG A 21 -60.14 5.58 61.07
C ARG A 21 -60.02 5.14 62.53
N SER A 22 -58.82 5.21 63.11
CA SER A 22 -58.58 4.89 64.52
C SER A 22 -59.40 5.78 65.47
N GLU A 23 -59.51 7.08 65.18
CA GLU A 23 -60.32 8.00 65.98
C GLU A 23 -61.83 7.67 65.89
N VAL A 24 -62.34 7.34 64.71
CA VAL A 24 -63.74 6.92 64.52
C VAL A 24 -64.03 5.60 65.23
N GLU A 25 -63.11 4.63 65.18
CA GLU A 25 -63.23 3.36 65.90
C GLU A 25 -63.20 3.56 67.42
N ALA A 26 -62.32 4.42 67.94
CA ALA A 26 -62.27 4.78 69.36
C ALA A 26 -63.56 5.46 69.83
N ARG A 27 -64.09 6.43 69.06
CA ARG A 27 -65.39 7.08 69.36
C ARG A 27 -66.53 6.07 69.37
N LYS A 28 -66.57 5.15 68.40
CA LYS A 28 -67.61 4.10 68.31
C LYS A 28 -67.50 3.09 69.46
N ALA A 29 -66.28 2.73 69.88
CA ALA A 29 -66.06 1.90 71.06
C ALA A 29 -66.56 2.59 72.34
N ALA A 30 -66.25 3.87 72.53
CA ALA A 30 -66.77 4.66 73.65
C ALA A 30 -68.31 4.76 73.65
N GLU A 31 -68.93 5.02 72.48
CA GLU A 31 -70.38 5.09 72.33
C GLU A 31 -71.07 3.75 72.67
N THR A 32 -70.52 2.62 72.19
CA THR A 32 -71.06 1.29 72.51
C THR A 32 -70.90 0.93 73.99
N SER A 33 -69.79 1.33 74.62
CA SER A 33 -69.57 1.18 76.07
C SER A 33 -70.60 1.99 76.86
N MET A 34 -70.79 3.27 76.52
CA MET A 34 -71.77 4.16 77.15
C MET A 34 -73.21 3.62 77.00
N LYS A 35 -73.58 3.11 75.82
CA LYS A 35 -74.88 2.48 75.58
C LYS A 35 -75.08 1.20 76.40
N ARG A 36 -74.03 0.42 76.67
CA ARG A 36 -74.09 -0.74 77.58
C ARG A 36 -74.30 -0.28 79.02
N ALA A 37 -73.46 0.61 79.52
CA ALA A 37 -73.55 1.14 80.88
C ALA A 37 -74.92 1.81 81.17
N MET A 38 -75.49 2.50 80.18
CA MET A 38 -76.83 3.09 80.30
C MET A 38 -77.93 2.02 80.41
N LYS A 39 -77.82 0.88 79.70
CA LYS A 39 -78.75 -0.25 79.85
C LYS A 39 -78.62 -0.91 81.22
N GLU A 40 -77.39 -1.24 81.63
CA GLU A 40 -77.10 -1.81 82.95
C GLU A 40 -77.63 -0.91 84.07
N ALA A 41 -77.45 0.40 83.98
CA ALA A 41 -78.04 1.35 84.93
C ALA A 41 -79.58 1.36 84.93
N THR A 42 -80.25 1.16 83.79
CA THR A 42 -81.71 1.00 83.74
C THR A 42 -82.21 -0.34 84.26
N GLU A 43 -81.40 -1.39 84.18
CA GLU A 43 -81.70 -2.72 84.72
C GLU A 43 -81.54 -2.72 86.25
N LEU A 44 -80.41 -2.23 86.77
CA LEU A 44 -80.19 -2.00 88.20
C LEU A 44 -81.28 -1.11 88.84
N LYS A 45 -81.78 -0.09 88.10
CA LYS A 45 -82.90 0.73 88.57
C LYS A 45 -84.21 -0.07 88.70
N LYS A 46 -84.46 -1.06 87.85
CA LYS A 46 -85.64 -1.95 87.95
C LYS A 46 -85.46 -2.92 89.13
N GLU A 47 -84.29 -3.53 89.27
CA GLU A 47 -83.97 -4.44 90.37
C GLU A 47 -84.10 -3.74 91.73
N LEU A 48 -83.56 -2.52 91.88
CA LEU A 48 -83.73 -1.73 93.11
C LEU A 48 -85.19 -1.36 93.40
N MET A 49 -86.04 -1.25 92.38
CA MET A 49 -87.48 -1.00 92.57
C MET A 49 -88.21 -2.28 93.01
N ILE A 50 -87.82 -3.45 92.49
CA ILE A 50 -88.33 -4.76 92.92
C ILE A 50 -87.91 -5.03 94.38
N MET A 51 -86.63 -4.89 94.70
CA MET A 51 -86.10 -5.08 96.06
C MET A 51 -86.76 -4.17 97.11
N ARG A 52 -87.18 -2.95 96.74
CA ARG A 52 -87.95 -2.06 97.61
C ARG A 52 -89.36 -2.61 97.88
N ARG A 53 -90.05 -3.07 96.83
CA ARG A 53 -91.37 -3.68 96.93
C ARG A 53 -91.35 -4.98 97.75
N GLU A 54 -90.39 -5.86 97.50
CA GLU A 54 -90.22 -7.12 98.25
C GLU A 54 -89.92 -6.85 99.74
N LYS A 55 -89.17 -5.79 100.05
CA LYS A 55 -88.92 -5.36 101.42
C LYS A 55 -90.19 -4.84 102.13
N GLU A 56 -91.08 -4.15 101.41
CA GLU A 56 -92.40 -3.76 101.93
C GLU A 56 -93.28 -4.99 102.17
N GLU A 57 -93.36 -5.92 101.20
CA GLU A 57 -94.16 -7.16 101.33
C GLU A 57 -93.68 -8.09 102.46
N LEU A 58 -92.39 -8.08 102.82
CA LEU A 58 -91.85 -8.83 103.97
C LEU A 58 -92.19 -8.20 105.34
N LEU A 59 -92.33 -6.87 105.40
CA LEU A 59 -92.69 -6.14 106.63
C LEU A 59 -94.17 -6.32 107.01
N ASP A 60 -95.05 -6.58 106.05
CA ASP A 60 -96.46 -6.87 106.32
C ASP A 60 -96.70 -8.31 106.79
N ARG A 61 -95.88 -9.28 106.36
CA ARG A 61 -96.03 -10.70 106.72
C ARG A 61 -95.59 -11.05 108.15
N THR A 62 -94.84 -10.18 108.83
CA THR A 62 -94.26 -10.46 110.17
C THR A 62 -95.18 -10.04 111.34
N LYS A 63 -96.45 -9.68 111.08
CA LYS A 63 -97.36 -9.12 112.10
C LYS A 63 -98.48 -10.04 112.61
N VAL A 64 -98.53 -11.33 112.25
CA VAL A 64 -99.72 -12.17 112.55
C VAL A 64 -99.39 -13.58 113.07
N THR A 65 -100.17 -13.99 114.10
CA THR A 65 -100.51 -15.35 114.62
C THR A 65 -99.67 -16.03 115.72
N GLU A 66 -100.38 -16.42 116.79
CA GLU A 66 -99.99 -17.29 117.93
C GLU A 66 -101.31 -17.90 118.55
N VAL A 67 -101.23 -18.81 119.56
CA VAL A 67 -102.23 -19.11 120.65
C VAL A 67 -103.05 -20.45 120.71
N THR A 68 -102.54 -21.42 121.52
CA THR A 68 -103.20 -22.30 122.58
C THR A 68 -104.17 -23.50 122.34
N ALA A 69 -104.24 -24.45 123.32
CA ALA A 69 -105.29 -25.49 123.52
C ALA A 69 -105.39 -26.07 124.99
N PRO A 70 -106.58 -26.47 125.57
CA PRO A 70 -106.69 -26.92 126.99
C PRO A 70 -107.57 -28.17 127.38
N LYS A 71 -106.96 -29.19 128.03
CA LYS A 71 -107.28 -29.96 129.30
C LYS A 71 -108.74 -30.22 129.85
N SER A 72 -108.96 -31.37 130.56
CA SER A 72 -110.00 -31.58 131.64
C SER A 72 -109.75 -32.84 132.54
N VAL A 73 -110.41 -33.02 133.71
CA VAL A 73 -110.08 -34.01 134.81
C VAL A 73 -111.23 -34.31 135.85
N ARG A 74 -111.20 -35.46 136.60
CA ARG A 74 -111.71 -35.83 137.99
C ARG A 74 -112.61 -37.10 138.24
N GLN A 75 -112.85 -37.41 139.55
CA GLN A 75 -113.05 -38.71 140.29
C GLN A 75 -114.20 -38.56 141.39
N PRO A 76 -114.50 -39.46 142.40
CA PRO A 76 -114.44 -40.94 142.63
C PRO A 76 -115.65 -41.56 143.47
N THR A 77 -115.46 -42.74 144.14
CA THR A 77 -116.21 -43.37 145.29
C THR A 77 -117.66 -43.91 145.10
N ASP A 78 -118.25 -44.78 145.95
CA ASP A 78 -117.76 -46.08 146.52
C ASP A 78 -118.94 -47.11 146.57
N ASP A 79 -118.72 -48.40 146.26
CA ASP A 79 -119.76 -49.49 146.21
C ASP A 79 -119.13 -50.89 145.94
N LEU A 80 -118.24 -51.34 146.85
CA LEU A 80 -117.10 -52.23 146.53
C LEU A 80 -117.42 -53.58 145.87
N LEU A 81 -118.55 -54.25 146.15
CA LEU A 81 -118.83 -55.59 145.62
C LEU A 81 -119.42 -55.58 144.21
N LYS A 82 -120.33 -54.64 143.90
CA LYS A 82 -120.71 -54.36 142.50
C LYS A 82 -119.55 -53.70 141.74
N LYS A 83 -118.72 -52.91 142.42
CA LYS A 83 -117.48 -52.37 141.85
C LYS A 83 -116.40 -53.41 141.62
N LEU A 84 -116.39 -54.57 142.30
CA LEU A 84 -115.49 -55.67 141.94
C LEU A 84 -115.90 -56.29 140.62
N ALA A 85 -117.14 -56.75 140.47
CA ALA A 85 -117.61 -57.30 139.18
C ALA A 85 -117.66 -56.27 138.04
N ARG A 86 -117.91 -54.99 138.33
CA ARG A 86 -117.73 -53.90 137.36
C ARG A 86 -116.26 -53.60 137.09
N ARG A 87 -115.36 -53.69 138.07
CA ARG A 87 -113.92 -53.54 137.84
C ARG A 87 -113.34 -54.71 137.09
N ASP A 88 -113.79 -55.94 137.28
CA ASP A 88 -113.34 -57.06 136.45
C ASP A 88 -113.76 -56.83 135.00
N LYS A 89 -114.98 -56.34 134.75
CA LYS A 89 -115.42 -55.90 133.41
C LYS A 89 -114.68 -54.66 132.89
N GLU A 90 -114.41 -53.67 133.73
CA GLU A 90 -113.60 -52.48 133.37
C GLU A 90 -112.14 -52.85 133.15
N ILE A 91 -111.62 -53.90 133.79
CA ILE A 91 -110.27 -54.47 133.63
C ILE A 91 -110.22 -55.31 132.35
N GLU A 92 -111.25 -56.11 132.03
CA GLU A 92 -111.37 -56.79 130.73
C GLU A 92 -111.48 -55.77 129.58
N LEU A 93 -112.30 -54.73 129.75
CA LEU A 93 -112.46 -53.65 128.77
C LEU A 93 -111.20 -52.77 128.69
N CYS A 94 -110.50 -52.55 129.80
CA CYS A 94 -109.16 -51.93 129.78
C CYS A 94 -108.12 -52.84 129.14
N LYS A 95 -108.16 -54.17 129.32
CA LYS A 95 -107.27 -55.12 128.63
C LYS A 95 -107.52 -55.14 127.13
N GLN A 96 -108.79 -55.18 126.70
CA GLN A 96 -109.16 -55.03 125.29
C GLN A 96 -108.70 -53.68 124.74
N SER A 97 -108.94 -52.57 125.45
CA SER A 97 -108.45 -51.24 125.04
C SER A 97 -106.92 -51.13 125.07
N LEU A 98 -106.22 -51.89 125.93
CA LEU A 98 -104.77 -51.99 125.94
C LEU A 98 -104.30 -52.69 124.67
N ILE A 99 -104.85 -53.87 124.36
CA ILE A 99 -104.53 -54.65 123.16
C ILE A 99 -104.83 -53.85 121.88
N GLU A 100 -105.97 -53.15 121.82
CA GLU A 100 -106.31 -52.26 120.70
C GLU A 100 -105.31 -51.10 120.57
N LYS A 101 -104.85 -50.53 121.68
CA LYS A 101 -103.84 -49.45 121.69
C LYS A 101 -102.43 -49.94 121.42
N GLU A 102 -102.09 -51.15 121.84
CA GLU A 102 -100.83 -51.83 121.53
C GLU A 102 -100.78 -52.13 120.02
N ALA A 103 -101.84 -52.73 119.46
CA ALA A 103 -101.97 -52.94 118.02
C ALA A 103 -101.95 -51.61 117.22
N ALA A 104 -102.61 -50.56 117.71
CA ALA A 104 -102.55 -49.23 117.10
C ALA A 104 -101.17 -48.56 117.22
N ALA A 105 -100.44 -48.79 118.32
CA ALA A 105 -99.08 -48.31 118.52
C ALA A 105 -98.07 -49.07 117.64
N GLU A 106 -98.23 -50.39 117.48
CA GLU A 106 -97.46 -51.21 116.55
C GLU A 106 -97.71 -50.80 115.09
N ALA A 107 -98.97 -50.59 114.70
CA ALA A 107 -99.32 -50.09 113.37
C ALA A 107 -98.74 -48.68 113.11
N SER A 108 -98.79 -47.80 114.11
CA SER A 108 -98.15 -46.47 114.05
C SER A 108 -96.63 -46.57 113.95
N ALA A 109 -95.98 -47.44 114.71
CA ALA A 109 -94.55 -47.68 114.65
C ALA A 109 -94.11 -48.23 113.28
N ALA A 110 -94.87 -49.16 112.70
CA ALA A 110 -94.65 -49.67 111.35
C ALA A 110 -94.80 -48.55 110.29
N GLN A 111 -95.82 -47.69 110.43
CA GLN A 111 -96.02 -46.53 109.55
C GLN A 111 -94.87 -45.51 109.68
N VAL A 112 -94.36 -45.27 110.88
CA VAL A 112 -93.19 -44.40 111.11
C VAL A 112 -91.93 -45.00 110.47
N GLN A 113 -91.67 -46.30 110.61
CA GLN A 113 -90.55 -46.96 109.92
C GLN A 113 -90.69 -46.91 108.39
N GLN A 114 -91.91 -47.06 107.86
CA GLN A 114 -92.17 -46.92 106.42
C GLN A 114 -91.91 -45.49 105.94
N LEU A 115 -92.31 -44.48 106.71
CA LEU A 115 -92.02 -43.07 106.38
C LEU A 115 -90.54 -42.73 106.52
N GLN A 116 -89.82 -43.29 107.50
CA GLN A 116 -88.37 -43.14 107.64
C GLN A 116 -87.62 -43.75 106.45
N THR A 117 -87.92 -44.99 106.06
CA THR A 117 -87.28 -45.64 104.90
C THR A 117 -87.61 -44.96 103.57
N LEU A 118 -88.80 -44.35 103.42
CA LEU A 118 -89.14 -43.50 102.28
C LEU A 118 -88.36 -42.16 102.31
N LEU A 119 -88.20 -41.54 103.47
CA LEU A 119 -87.42 -40.30 103.64
C LEU A 119 -85.93 -40.53 103.36
N GLU A 120 -85.35 -41.62 103.85
CA GLU A 120 -83.98 -42.04 103.58
C GLU A 120 -83.76 -42.27 102.08
N ARG A 121 -84.66 -43.02 101.42
CA ARG A 121 -84.63 -43.18 99.95
C ARG A 121 -84.72 -41.86 99.22
N ALA A 122 -85.65 -40.98 99.61
CA ALA A 122 -85.80 -39.66 99.01
C ALA A 122 -84.51 -38.83 99.16
N GLY A 123 -83.89 -38.83 100.35
CA GLY A 123 -82.62 -38.18 100.62
C GLY A 123 -81.48 -38.69 99.74
N VAL A 124 -81.32 -40.01 99.61
CA VAL A 124 -80.32 -40.63 98.72
C VAL A 124 -80.58 -40.27 97.25
N THR A 125 -81.83 -40.30 96.78
CA THR A 125 -82.14 -39.90 95.40
C THR A 125 -81.91 -38.42 95.14
N SER A 126 -82.20 -37.55 96.12
CA SER A 126 -81.95 -36.11 96.02
C SER A 126 -80.45 -35.81 95.94
N ALA A 127 -79.64 -36.47 96.78
CA ALA A 127 -78.18 -36.36 96.73
C ALA A 127 -77.59 -36.84 95.39
N ALA A 128 -78.09 -37.98 94.86
CA ALA A 128 -77.66 -38.50 93.57
C ALA A 128 -78.03 -37.58 92.39
N LEU A 129 -79.25 -37.01 92.40
CA LEU A 129 -79.69 -36.04 91.39
C LEU A 129 -78.90 -34.72 91.48
N GLN A 130 -78.57 -34.26 92.69
CA GLN A 130 -77.72 -33.09 92.88
C GLN A 130 -76.31 -33.32 92.34
N GLN A 131 -75.68 -34.45 92.66
CA GLN A 131 -74.38 -34.82 92.11
C GLN A 131 -74.42 -34.87 90.57
N GLN A 132 -75.45 -35.50 89.99
CA GLN A 132 -75.62 -35.57 88.54
C GLN A 132 -75.80 -34.17 87.90
N ALA A 133 -76.50 -33.25 88.57
CA ALA A 133 -76.65 -31.87 88.13
C ALA A 133 -75.31 -31.10 88.19
N ASP A 134 -74.53 -31.28 89.25
CA ASP A 134 -73.21 -30.65 89.41
C ASP A 134 -72.21 -31.17 88.37
N GLU A 135 -72.16 -32.49 88.13
CA GLU A 135 -71.36 -33.11 87.08
C GLU A 135 -71.75 -32.61 85.68
N ALA A 136 -73.06 -32.51 85.40
CA ALA A 136 -73.56 -31.95 84.14
C ALA A 136 -73.21 -30.45 83.98
N MET A 137 -73.26 -29.68 85.06
CA MET A 137 -72.88 -28.26 85.05
C MET A 137 -71.38 -28.10 84.73
N ASP A 138 -70.51 -28.93 85.30
CA ASP A 138 -69.08 -28.88 85.05
C ASP A 138 -68.69 -29.41 83.67
N ALA A 139 -69.39 -30.43 83.15
CA ALA A 139 -69.28 -30.83 81.76
C ALA A 139 -69.67 -29.70 80.80
N ALA A 140 -70.78 -28.99 81.07
CA ALA A 140 -71.21 -27.84 80.28
C ALA A 140 -70.21 -26.67 80.32
N LYS A 141 -69.60 -26.38 81.49
CA LYS A 141 -68.52 -25.38 81.62
C LYS A 141 -67.30 -25.76 80.76
N LYS A 142 -66.85 -27.03 80.81
CA LYS A 142 -65.72 -27.53 80.00
C LYS A 142 -66.01 -27.40 78.50
N ALA A 143 -67.15 -27.91 78.05
CA ALA A 143 -67.58 -27.80 76.65
C ALA A 143 -67.69 -26.34 76.18
N ALA A 144 -68.14 -25.41 77.03
CA ALA A 144 -68.18 -23.98 76.71
C ALA A 144 -66.79 -23.34 76.58
N ILE A 145 -65.79 -23.81 77.33
CA ILE A 145 -64.39 -23.37 77.21
C ILE A 145 -63.76 -23.93 75.93
N GLU A 146 -63.95 -25.22 75.65
CA GLU A 146 -63.47 -25.88 74.43
C GLU A 146 -64.06 -25.22 73.17
N LEU A 147 -65.36 -24.94 73.15
CA LEU A 147 -66.03 -24.21 72.06
C LEU A 147 -65.43 -22.81 71.85
N ARG A 148 -65.03 -22.11 72.92
CA ARG A 148 -64.35 -20.80 72.81
C ARG A 148 -62.95 -20.96 72.24
N GLN A 149 -62.18 -21.96 72.67
CA GLN A 149 -60.84 -22.23 72.13
C GLN A 149 -60.89 -22.61 70.64
N LEU A 150 -61.83 -23.48 70.24
CA LEU A 150 -62.04 -23.88 68.84
C LEU A 150 -62.49 -22.70 67.96
N LYS A 151 -63.28 -21.76 68.49
CA LYS A 151 -63.63 -20.52 67.77
C LYS A 151 -62.41 -19.62 67.57
N LEU A 152 -61.57 -19.45 68.60
CA LEU A 152 -60.34 -18.66 68.49
C LEU A 152 -59.35 -19.27 67.49
N SER A 153 -59.14 -20.59 67.51
CA SER A 153 -58.25 -21.27 66.55
C SER A 153 -58.80 -21.25 65.12
N SER A 154 -60.13 -21.32 64.95
CA SER A 154 -60.80 -21.11 63.65
C SER A 154 -60.62 -19.69 63.12
N ASP A 155 -60.74 -18.67 63.97
CA ASP A 155 -60.52 -17.27 63.57
C ASP A 155 -59.04 -16.99 63.26
N GLU A 156 -58.10 -17.59 63.99
CA GLU A 156 -56.67 -17.50 63.69
C GLU A 156 -56.28 -18.19 62.38
N THR A 157 -56.78 -19.41 62.14
CA THR A 157 -56.52 -20.14 60.88
C THR A 157 -57.13 -19.39 59.69
N LYS A 158 -58.34 -18.84 59.83
CA LYS A 158 -58.96 -17.95 58.84
C LYS A 158 -58.10 -16.71 58.56
N LYS A 159 -57.55 -16.05 59.58
CA LYS A 159 -56.61 -14.92 59.41
C LYS A 159 -55.32 -15.33 58.70
N LYS A 160 -54.73 -16.48 59.06
CA LYS A 160 -53.52 -17.04 58.41
C LYS A 160 -53.78 -17.35 56.93
N LEU A 161 -54.90 -17.98 56.60
CA LEU A 161 -55.31 -18.26 55.22
C LEU A 161 -55.56 -16.97 54.41
N GLN A 162 -56.22 -15.95 55.00
CA GLN A 162 -56.39 -14.65 54.34
C GLN A 162 -55.07 -13.94 54.06
N LYS A 163 -54.10 -14.02 54.99
CA LYS A 163 -52.74 -13.48 54.80
C LYS A 163 -52.02 -14.21 53.66
N SER A 164 -52.02 -15.54 53.66
CA SER A 164 -51.43 -16.37 52.60
C SER A 164 -52.06 -16.11 51.22
N ILE A 165 -53.40 -15.95 51.15
CA ILE A 165 -54.08 -15.59 49.89
C ILE A 165 -53.67 -14.20 49.38
N LYS A 166 -53.37 -13.25 50.27
CA LYS A 166 -52.84 -11.93 49.87
C LYS A 166 -51.40 -12.05 49.35
N GLU A 167 -50.55 -12.78 50.07
CA GLU A 167 -49.15 -13.02 49.71
C GLU A 167 -49.04 -13.74 48.35
N LEU A 168 -49.82 -14.80 48.11
CA LEU A 168 -49.86 -15.50 46.83
C LEU A 168 -50.39 -14.63 45.66
N LYS A 169 -51.25 -13.64 45.95
CA LYS A 169 -51.69 -12.68 44.92
C LYS A 169 -50.61 -11.66 44.58
N GLU A 170 -49.87 -11.21 45.59
CA GLU A 170 -48.74 -10.28 45.41
C GLU A 170 -47.58 -10.99 44.68
N GLU A 171 -47.23 -12.21 45.08
CA GLU A 171 -46.26 -13.07 44.38
C GLU A 171 -46.66 -13.34 42.93
N LYS A 172 -47.94 -13.69 42.67
CA LYS A 172 -48.44 -13.84 41.29
C LYS A 172 -48.30 -12.55 40.47
N GLN A 173 -48.53 -11.38 41.07
CA GLN A 173 -48.35 -10.10 40.37
C GLN A 173 -46.88 -9.82 40.06
N THR A 174 -45.97 -10.09 41.00
CA THR A 174 -44.53 -9.99 40.80
C THR A 174 -44.06 -10.92 39.67
N LEU A 175 -44.43 -12.20 39.71
CA LEU A 175 -44.08 -13.18 38.67
C LEU A 175 -44.63 -12.79 37.28
N VAL A 176 -45.83 -12.22 37.20
CA VAL A 176 -46.38 -11.71 35.93
C VAL A 176 -45.58 -10.50 35.42
N ALA A 177 -45.16 -9.59 36.31
CA ALA A 177 -44.33 -8.45 35.93
C ALA A 177 -42.92 -8.88 35.49
N GLU A 178 -42.30 -9.83 36.17
CA GLU A 178 -41.01 -10.43 35.78
C GLU A 178 -41.12 -11.14 34.42
N ASN A 179 -42.18 -11.91 34.19
CA ASN A 179 -42.39 -12.59 32.91
C ASN A 179 -42.60 -11.60 31.75
N ALA A 180 -43.30 -10.49 31.99
CA ALA A 180 -43.42 -9.39 31.02
C ALA A 180 -42.06 -8.73 30.71
N GLN A 181 -41.21 -8.51 31.73
CA GLN A 181 -39.84 -8.02 31.52
C GLN A 181 -38.98 -9.02 30.75
N LEU A 182 -39.04 -10.32 31.06
CA LEU A 182 -38.32 -11.37 30.33
C LEU A 182 -38.76 -11.44 28.86
N THR A 183 -40.06 -11.29 28.59
CA THR A 183 -40.59 -11.21 27.22
C THR A 183 -40.02 -10.01 26.47
N GLN A 184 -40.02 -8.81 27.09
CA GLN A 184 -39.40 -7.63 26.49
C GLN A 184 -37.90 -7.83 26.21
N ARG A 185 -37.16 -8.47 27.13
CA ARG A 185 -35.73 -8.79 26.94
C ARG A 185 -35.49 -9.78 25.80
N LEU A 186 -36.41 -10.73 25.60
CA LEU A 186 -36.35 -11.67 24.49
C LEU A 186 -36.54 -10.95 23.15
N ASP A 187 -37.49 -10.01 23.06
CA ASP A 187 -37.73 -9.19 21.87
C ASP A 187 -36.55 -8.25 21.56
N GLU A 188 -35.99 -7.61 22.59
CA GLU A 188 -34.76 -6.80 22.49
C GLU A 188 -33.58 -7.64 21.95
N ALA A 189 -33.38 -8.86 22.48
CA ALA A 189 -32.33 -9.78 22.04
C ALA A 189 -32.55 -10.29 20.61
N ALA A 190 -33.79 -10.59 20.23
CA ALA A 190 -34.14 -11.00 18.87
C ALA A 190 -33.86 -9.89 17.85
N SER A 191 -34.22 -8.64 18.19
CA SER A 191 -33.91 -7.45 17.39
C SER A 191 -32.40 -7.24 17.22
N ALA A 192 -31.63 -7.31 18.32
CA ALA A 192 -30.17 -7.19 18.28
C ALA A 192 -29.50 -8.31 17.45
N ASN A 193 -30.04 -9.54 17.48
CA ASN A 193 -29.54 -10.65 16.68
C ASN A 193 -29.87 -10.49 15.18
N ALA A 194 -31.04 -9.92 14.84
CA ALA A 194 -31.39 -9.55 13.47
C ALA A 194 -30.44 -8.46 12.93
N GLN A 195 -30.18 -7.41 13.70
CA GLN A 195 -29.19 -6.37 13.35
C GLN A 195 -27.79 -6.96 13.17
N THR A 196 -27.35 -7.83 14.08
CA THR A 196 -26.06 -8.54 13.98
C THR A 196 -25.97 -9.36 12.69
N SER A 197 -27.06 -10.02 12.29
CA SER A 197 -27.14 -10.79 11.04
C SER A 197 -27.08 -9.91 9.80
N GLN A 198 -27.67 -8.71 9.84
CA GLN A 198 -27.56 -7.71 8.78
C GLN A 198 -26.14 -7.14 8.67
N LEU A 199 -25.50 -6.80 9.78
CA LEU A 199 -24.11 -6.31 9.82
C LEU A 199 -23.13 -7.37 9.29
N LYS A 200 -23.32 -8.66 9.61
CA LYS A 200 -22.53 -9.76 9.04
C LYS A 200 -22.65 -9.84 7.51
N LYS A 201 -23.86 -9.66 6.96
CA LYS A 201 -24.06 -9.59 5.49
C LYS A 201 -23.36 -8.39 4.87
N GLN A 202 -23.43 -7.21 5.49
CA GLN A 202 -22.74 -6.00 5.02
C GLN A 202 -21.21 -6.16 5.07
N LEU A 203 -20.66 -6.77 6.12
CA LEU A 203 -19.24 -7.07 6.24
C LEU A 203 -18.78 -8.02 5.12
N GLN A 204 -19.57 -9.06 4.82
CA GLN A 204 -19.27 -10.01 3.75
C GLN A 204 -19.28 -9.33 2.38
N GLN A 205 -20.30 -8.52 2.09
CA GLN A 205 -20.36 -7.72 0.85
C GLN A 205 -19.20 -6.72 0.73
N ALA A 206 -18.75 -6.12 1.84
CA ALA A 206 -17.59 -5.24 1.85
C ALA A 206 -16.28 -5.99 1.55
N ARG A 207 -16.12 -7.22 2.07
CA ARG A 207 -14.99 -8.10 1.76
C ARG A 207 -14.98 -8.54 0.30
N GLU A 208 -16.13 -8.90 -0.25
CA GLU A 208 -16.29 -9.27 -1.67
C GLU A 208 -15.92 -8.10 -2.59
N ARG A 209 -16.42 -6.88 -2.30
CA ARG A 209 -16.03 -5.67 -3.02
C ARG A 209 -14.52 -5.38 -2.93
N LEU A 210 -13.93 -5.53 -1.75
CA LEU A 210 -12.49 -5.34 -1.56
C LEU A 210 -11.68 -6.36 -2.37
N ALA A 211 -12.09 -7.63 -2.37
CA ALA A 211 -11.45 -8.68 -3.17
C ALA A 211 -11.53 -8.38 -4.67
N THR A 212 -12.66 -7.87 -5.18
CA THR A 212 -12.80 -7.40 -6.56
C THR A 212 -11.85 -6.23 -6.86
N ILE A 213 -11.79 -5.22 -5.98
CA ILE A 213 -10.91 -4.05 -6.16
C ILE A 213 -9.42 -4.47 -6.17
N VAL A 214 -9.03 -5.41 -5.32
CA VAL A 214 -7.65 -5.96 -5.31
C VAL A 214 -7.36 -6.73 -6.60
N ALA A 215 -8.28 -7.59 -7.06
CA ALA A 215 -8.10 -8.31 -8.32
C ALA A 215 -8.01 -7.36 -9.54
N ASP A 216 -8.85 -6.32 -9.59
CA ASP A 216 -8.79 -5.28 -10.63
C ASP A 216 -7.49 -4.47 -10.57
N HIS A 217 -6.99 -4.17 -9.37
CA HIS A 217 -5.72 -3.49 -9.17
C HIS A 217 -4.55 -4.35 -9.64
N ASP A 218 -4.49 -5.61 -9.24
CA ASP A 218 -3.41 -6.53 -9.60
C ASP A 218 -3.42 -6.84 -11.09
N ALA A 219 -4.61 -6.93 -11.71
CA ALA A 219 -4.76 -7.01 -13.16
C ALA A 219 -4.22 -5.77 -13.88
N ARG A 220 -4.49 -4.56 -13.37
CA ARG A 220 -3.93 -3.30 -13.93
C ARG A 220 -2.42 -3.22 -13.75
N VAL A 221 -1.88 -3.61 -12.60
CA VAL A 221 -0.43 -3.66 -12.36
C VAL A 221 0.23 -4.68 -13.29
N GLY A 222 -0.36 -5.86 -13.47
CA GLY A 222 0.09 -6.86 -14.43
C GLY A 222 0.07 -6.35 -15.88
N GLN A 223 -1.01 -5.66 -16.28
CA GLN A 223 -1.13 -5.04 -17.59
C GLN A 223 -0.09 -3.94 -17.81
N LEU A 224 0.14 -3.08 -16.83
CA LEU A 224 1.18 -2.04 -16.88
C LEU A 224 2.57 -2.65 -17.00
N ALA A 225 2.89 -3.66 -16.18
CA ALA A 225 4.16 -4.37 -16.24
C ALA A 225 4.39 -5.05 -17.61
N ALA A 226 3.36 -5.71 -18.15
CA ALA A 226 3.40 -6.30 -19.48
C ALA A 226 3.60 -5.24 -20.59
N SER A 227 2.88 -4.11 -20.52
CA SER A 227 3.03 -3.02 -21.49
C SER A 227 4.42 -2.37 -21.45
N HIS A 228 4.99 -2.21 -20.25
CA HIS A 228 6.35 -1.70 -20.07
C HIS A 228 7.40 -2.69 -20.57
N ALA A 229 7.23 -3.98 -20.31
CA ALA A 229 8.11 -5.02 -20.85
C ALA A 229 8.08 -5.06 -22.39
N ALA A 230 6.90 -4.95 -23.01
CA ALA A 230 6.76 -4.84 -24.46
C ALA A 230 7.44 -3.57 -25.01
N ALA A 231 7.20 -2.40 -24.42
CA ALA A 231 7.83 -1.15 -24.84
C ALA A 231 9.37 -1.18 -24.71
N MET A 232 9.90 -1.82 -23.66
CA MET A 232 11.35 -2.03 -23.50
C MET A 232 11.93 -2.98 -24.55
N GLN A 233 11.21 -4.05 -24.91
CA GLN A 233 11.61 -4.95 -26.00
C GLN A 233 11.58 -4.24 -27.36
N GLU A 234 10.55 -3.45 -27.64
CA GLU A 234 10.46 -2.65 -28.87
C GLU A 234 11.58 -1.60 -28.95
N LEU A 235 11.88 -0.91 -27.85
CA LEU A 235 12.98 0.05 -27.78
C LEU A 235 14.35 -0.60 -27.99
N SER A 236 14.59 -1.77 -27.37
CA SER A 236 15.82 -2.54 -27.61
C SER A 236 15.93 -2.97 -29.07
N ALA A 237 14.87 -3.57 -29.63
CA ALA A 237 14.86 -4.00 -31.03
C ALA A 237 15.01 -2.83 -32.01
N ALA A 238 14.48 -1.65 -31.69
CA ALA A 238 14.71 -0.43 -32.48
C ALA A 238 16.17 0.05 -32.39
N HIS A 239 16.78 -0.02 -31.20
CA HIS A 239 18.18 0.33 -31.00
C HIS A 239 19.13 -0.64 -31.74
N ASP A 240 18.90 -1.95 -31.64
CA ASP A 240 19.67 -2.98 -32.34
C ASP A 240 19.57 -2.83 -33.87
N ARG A 241 18.39 -2.47 -34.39
CA ARG A 241 18.20 -2.14 -35.81
C ARG A 241 18.98 -0.88 -36.21
N GLU A 242 19.00 0.16 -35.40
CA GLU A 242 19.74 1.39 -35.72
C GLU A 242 21.25 1.20 -35.64
N ILE A 243 21.76 0.44 -34.65
CA ILE A 243 23.18 0.01 -34.61
C ILE A 243 23.51 -0.78 -35.88
N SER A 244 22.67 -1.76 -36.24
CA SER A 244 22.87 -2.55 -37.46
C SER A 244 22.87 -1.69 -38.72
N ARG A 245 21.98 -0.68 -38.80
CA ARG A 245 21.91 0.29 -39.90
C ARG A 245 23.16 1.17 -39.96
N GLN A 246 23.68 1.63 -38.82
CA GLN A 246 24.90 2.42 -38.74
C GLN A 246 26.13 1.62 -39.14
N LEU A 247 26.25 0.36 -38.69
CA LEU A 247 27.32 -0.55 -39.11
C LEU A 247 27.26 -0.84 -40.62
N GLN A 248 26.06 -1.06 -41.18
CA GLN A 248 25.88 -1.22 -42.63
C GLN A 248 26.26 0.06 -43.40
N ALA A 249 25.89 1.24 -42.90
CA ALA A 249 26.24 2.52 -43.52
C ALA A 249 27.76 2.79 -43.47
N GLN A 250 28.43 2.47 -42.37
CA GLN A 250 29.89 2.55 -42.24
C GLN A 250 30.59 1.55 -43.17
N ALA A 251 30.12 0.30 -43.21
CA ALA A 251 30.64 -0.71 -44.13
C ALA A 251 30.47 -0.30 -45.60
N ALA A 252 29.33 0.29 -45.97
CA ALA A 252 29.09 0.84 -47.31
C ALA A 252 30.00 2.05 -47.62
N SER A 253 30.22 2.95 -46.65
CA SER A 253 31.16 4.08 -46.81
C SER A 253 32.58 3.58 -47.06
N HIS A 254 33.07 2.63 -46.25
CA HIS A 254 34.39 2.04 -46.45
C HIS A 254 34.50 1.23 -47.75
N ALA A 255 33.43 0.54 -48.18
CA ALA A 255 33.40 -0.14 -49.47
C ALA A 255 33.51 0.86 -50.63
N ASN A 256 32.81 2.00 -50.56
CA ASN A 256 32.93 3.08 -51.55
C ASN A 256 34.33 3.70 -51.55
N GLU A 257 34.89 4.04 -50.37
CA GLU A 257 36.26 4.56 -50.26
C GLU A 257 37.31 3.58 -50.83
N LEU A 258 37.11 2.27 -50.65
CA LEU A 258 37.99 1.24 -51.22
C LEU A 258 37.80 1.12 -52.74
N ALA A 259 36.57 1.24 -53.25
CA ALA A 259 36.29 1.27 -54.68
C ALA A 259 36.92 2.50 -55.36
N GLU A 260 36.76 3.69 -54.78
CA GLU A 260 37.41 4.92 -55.27
C GLU A 260 38.94 4.82 -55.27
N LYS A 261 39.54 4.23 -54.22
CA LYS A 261 41.00 3.97 -54.17
C LYS A 261 41.43 2.94 -55.22
N LEU A 262 40.61 1.92 -55.50
CA LEU A 262 40.87 0.91 -56.53
C LEU A 262 40.77 1.53 -57.94
N GLU A 263 39.78 2.38 -58.19
CA GLU A 263 39.63 3.12 -59.44
C GLU A 263 40.80 4.09 -59.65
N ALA A 264 41.18 4.85 -58.62
CA ALA A 264 42.33 5.75 -58.67
C ALA A 264 43.65 5.00 -58.93
N THR A 265 43.88 3.84 -58.30
CA THR A 265 45.07 3.03 -58.57
C THR A 265 45.04 2.37 -59.96
N SER A 266 43.86 2.00 -60.46
CA SER A 266 43.67 1.55 -61.84
C SER A 266 43.98 2.66 -62.86
N MET A 267 43.50 3.88 -62.62
CA MET A 267 43.84 5.06 -63.43
C MET A 267 45.34 5.37 -63.41
N VAL A 268 45.99 5.30 -62.24
CA VAL A 268 47.45 5.48 -62.15
C VAL A 268 48.18 4.40 -62.94
N SER A 269 47.79 3.13 -62.82
CA SER A 269 48.39 2.04 -63.62
C SER A 269 48.17 2.23 -65.13
N GLN A 270 47.02 2.76 -65.55
CA GLN A 270 46.75 3.10 -66.94
C GLN A 270 47.64 4.26 -67.43
N ILE A 271 47.77 5.33 -66.63
CA ILE A 271 48.69 6.45 -66.91
C ILE A 271 50.15 5.97 -66.96
N GLU A 272 50.55 5.01 -66.14
CA GLU A 272 51.89 4.41 -66.17
C GLU A 272 52.13 3.61 -67.46
N LYS A 273 51.14 2.82 -67.91
CA LYS A 273 51.20 2.12 -69.21
C LYS A 273 51.28 3.11 -70.37
N GLU A 274 50.47 4.16 -70.36
CA GLU A 274 50.49 5.21 -71.38
C GLU A 274 51.82 5.98 -71.38
N LYS A 275 52.38 6.31 -70.21
CA LYS A 275 53.72 6.88 -70.09
C LYS A 275 54.80 5.96 -70.65
N GLU A 276 54.71 4.66 -70.37
CA GLU A 276 55.67 3.68 -70.90
C GLU A 276 55.54 3.51 -72.41
N GLN A 277 54.31 3.52 -72.95
CA GLN A 277 54.06 3.53 -74.39
C GLN A 277 54.60 4.81 -75.05
N VAL A 278 54.39 5.99 -74.45
CA VAL A 278 54.96 7.25 -74.94
C VAL A 278 56.48 7.24 -74.89
N ARG A 279 57.11 6.66 -73.86
CA ARG A 279 58.58 6.46 -73.81
C ARG A 279 59.04 5.52 -74.93
N ALA A 280 58.35 4.41 -75.15
CA ALA A 280 58.68 3.45 -76.21
C ALA A 280 58.52 4.04 -77.62
N ASP A 281 57.46 4.83 -77.86
CA ASP A 281 57.24 5.55 -79.12
C ASP A 281 58.26 6.68 -79.32
N ALA A 282 58.62 7.43 -78.27
CA ALA A 282 59.67 8.43 -78.32
C ALA A 282 61.05 7.80 -78.58
N HIS A 283 61.35 6.65 -77.96
CA HIS A 283 62.57 5.90 -78.21
C HIS A 283 62.61 5.36 -79.66
N ARG A 284 61.46 4.93 -80.20
CA ARG A 284 61.35 4.51 -81.62
C ARG A 284 61.64 5.68 -82.56
N ARG A 285 61.03 6.85 -82.32
CA ARG A 285 61.30 8.06 -83.11
C ARG A 285 62.77 8.49 -83.04
N LEU A 286 63.38 8.48 -81.86
CA LEU A 286 64.80 8.78 -81.70
C LEU A 286 65.71 7.77 -82.42
N GLN A 287 65.29 6.49 -82.53
CA GLN A 287 65.99 5.49 -83.34
C GLN A 287 65.82 5.73 -84.85
N GLU A 288 64.62 6.14 -85.29
CA GLU A 288 64.34 6.52 -86.68
C GLU A 288 65.13 7.78 -87.08
N GLU A 289 65.11 8.84 -86.25
CA GLU A 289 65.89 10.07 -86.42
C GLU A 289 67.40 9.79 -86.47
N LEU A 290 67.94 8.99 -85.53
CA LEU A 290 69.35 8.57 -85.53
C LEU A 290 69.72 7.72 -86.75
N GLN A 291 68.75 7.01 -87.35
CA GLN A 291 68.99 6.26 -88.58
C GLN A 291 69.02 7.19 -89.81
N ILE A 292 68.09 8.15 -89.91
CA ILE A 292 68.12 9.19 -90.94
C ILE A 292 69.44 9.98 -90.85
N GLU A 293 69.87 10.40 -89.65
CA GLU A 293 71.13 11.12 -89.47
C GLU A 293 72.36 10.28 -89.87
N LYS A 294 72.31 8.95 -89.75
CA LYS A 294 73.36 8.06 -90.28
C LYS A 294 73.34 7.96 -91.80
N GLU A 295 72.16 7.90 -92.40
CA GLU A 295 71.97 7.87 -93.85
C GLU A 295 72.45 9.20 -94.47
N GLU A 296 72.06 10.34 -93.90
CA GLU A 296 72.56 11.68 -94.26
C GLU A 296 74.08 11.83 -94.07
N ASN A 297 74.66 11.29 -92.98
CA ASN A 297 76.12 11.30 -92.80
C ASN A 297 76.86 10.42 -93.83
N VAL A 298 76.26 9.31 -94.28
CA VAL A 298 76.82 8.47 -95.35
C VAL A 298 76.78 9.21 -96.68
N ASP A 299 75.68 9.90 -96.99
CA ASP A 299 75.56 10.74 -98.18
C ASP A 299 76.53 11.92 -98.14
N LEU A 300 76.70 12.59 -96.98
CA LEU A 300 77.70 13.65 -96.79
C LEU A 300 79.14 13.13 -96.96
N LEU A 301 79.49 11.97 -96.39
CA LEU A 301 80.79 11.33 -96.58
C LEU A 301 81.06 10.98 -98.04
N GLN A 302 80.04 10.53 -98.77
CA GLN A 302 80.13 10.27 -100.20
C GLN A 302 80.32 11.57 -100.99
N HIS A 303 79.63 12.65 -100.61
CA HIS A 303 79.74 13.97 -101.22
C HIS A 303 81.09 14.65 -100.96
N GLU A 304 81.67 14.48 -99.76
CA GLU A 304 83.04 14.90 -99.43
C GLU A 304 84.08 14.10 -100.21
N LYS A 305 83.88 12.79 -100.37
CA LYS A 305 84.75 11.93 -101.17
C LYS A 305 84.77 12.35 -102.64
N ASP A 306 83.61 12.64 -103.23
CA ASP A 306 83.51 13.12 -104.60
C ASP A 306 84.12 14.54 -104.75
N ALA A 307 83.96 15.41 -103.74
CA ALA A 307 84.64 16.70 -103.67
C ALA A 307 86.17 16.56 -103.56
N ALA A 308 86.68 15.59 -102.80
CA ALA A 308 88.11 15.29 -102.68
C ALA A 308 88.69 14.76 -104.00
N VAL A 309 87.95 13.93 -104.74
CA VAL A 309 88.33 13.49 -106.10
C VAL A 309 88.39 14.67 -107.06
N ALA A 310 87.39 15.57 -107.03
CA ALA A 310 87.37 16.78 -107.85
C ALA A 310 88.52 17.76 -107.51
N ALA A 311 88.87 17.89 -106.22
CA ALA A 311 90.01 18.68 -105.78
C ALA A 311 91.34 18.09 -106.25
N LYS A 312 91.49 16.75 -106.20
CA LYS A 312 92.68 16.05 -106.70
C LYS A 312 92.86 16.23 -108.22
N ALA A 313 91.79 16.07 -108.99
CA ALA A 313 91.82 16.28 -110.44
C ALA A 313 92.24 17.71 -110.82
N LYS A 314 91.77 18.73 -110.07
CA LYS A 314 92.22 20.12 -110.25
C LYS A 314 93.70 20.30 -109.91
N ALA A 315 94.21 19.66 -108.85
CA ALA A 315 95.62 19.74 -108.49
C ALA A 315 96.53 19.13 -109.58
N GLU A 316 96.13 17.98 -110.15
CA GLU A 316 96.81 17.34 -111.27
C GLU A 316 96.78 18.22 -112.54
N GLU A 317 95.67 18.91 -112.83
CA GLU A 317 95.57 19.90 -113.94
C GLU A 317 96.53 21.09 -113.76
N TRP A 318 96.61 21.66 -112.55
CA TRP A 318 97.54 22.76 -112.26
C TRP A 318 99.01 22.32 -112.35
N SER A 319 99.33 21.09 -111.94
CA SER A 319 100.66 20.51 -112.11
C SER A 319 101.07 20.41 -113.58
N ALA A 320 100.19 19.87 -114.43
CA ALA A 320 100.45 19.74 -115.88
C ALA A 320 100.57 21.11 -116.59
N LYS A 321 99.91 22.16 -116.07
CA LYS A 321 100.09 23.55 -116.53
C LYS A 321 101.45 24.14 -116.12
N ALA A 322 101.93 23.82 -114.92
CA ALA A 322 103.24 24.26 -114.44
C ALA A 322 104.39 23.60 -115.22
N GLU A 323 104.28 22.30 -115.51
CA GLU A 323 105.24 21.53 -116.30
C GLU A 323 105.40 22.13 -117.72
N LYS A 324 104.29 22.37 -118.43
CA LYS A 324 104.30 23.05 -119.74
C LYS A 324 104.89 24.47 -119.71
N ALA A 325 104.80 25.17 -118.58
CA ALA A 325 105.42 26.48 -118.42
C ALA A 325 106.94 26.38 -118.19
N ALA A 326 107.40 25.32 -117.53
CA ALA A 326 108.83 25.02 -117.41
C ALA A 326 109.44 24.66 -118.76
N ASP A 327 108.80 23.76 -119.53
CA ASP A 327 109.22 23.38 -120.89
C ASP A 327 109.35 24.60 -121.82
N ALA A 328 108.38 25.53 -121.75
CA ALA A 328 108.39 26.75 -122.55
C ALA A 328 109.56 27.68 -122.17
N CYS A 329 109.88 27.81 -120.88
CA CYS A 329 111.04 28.56 -120.41
C CYS A 329 112.36 27.91 -120.82
N GLU A 330 112.47 26.57 -120.77
CA GLU A 330 113.68 25.85 -121.15
C GLU A 330 113.94 25.93 -122.66
N ALA A 331 112.89 25.78 -123.48
CA ALA A 331 112.96 26.03 -124.92
C ALA A 331 113.37 27.46 -125.26
N GLN A 332 112.90 28.46 -124.49
CA GLN A 332 113.28 29.86 -124.69
C GLN A 332 114.74 30.14 -124.27
N ALA A 333 115.23 29.50 -123.20
CA ALA A 333 116.62 29.58 -122.76
C ALA A 333 117.59 28.96 -123.77
N LEU A 334 117.23 27.82 -124.38
CA LEU A 334 118.01 27.19 -125.46
C LEU A 334 118.10 28.12 -126.68
N LYS A 335 116.99 28.75 -127.07
CA LYS A 335 116.95 29.71 -128.18
C LYS A 335 117.90 30.89 -127.98
N PHE A 336 117.87 31.50 -126.80
CA PHE A 336 118.82 32.58 -126.48
C PHE A 336 120.28 32.12 -126.49
N LYS A 337 120.54 30.85 -126.11
CA LYS A 337 121.90 30.28 -126.14
C LYS A 337 122.41 30.09 -127.57
N GLU A 338 121.56 29.64 -128.49
CA GLU A 338 121.87 29.54 -129.92
C GLU A 338 122.10 30.92 -130.56
N GLU A 339 121.22 31.89 -130.28
CA GLU A 339 121.35 33.28 -130.75
C GLU A 339 122.64 33.94 -130.23
N TRP A 340 123.04 33.64 -128.99
CA TRP A 340 124.29 34.15 -128.40
C TRP A 340 125.52 33.57 -129.10
N MET A 341 125.57 32.26 -129.37
CA MET A 341 126.67 31.66 -130.14
C MET A 341 126.76 32.22 -131.56
N ALA A 342 125.63 32.43 -132.23
CA ALA A 342 125.59 33.02 -133.57
C ALA A 342 126.00 34.51 -133.60
N LEU A 343 125.88 35.23 -132.48
CA LEU A 343 126.41 36.59 -132.30
C LEU A 343 127.92 36.57 -132.02
N ASP A 344 128.39 35.64 -131.19
CA ASP A 344 129.82 35.49 -130.86
C ASP A 344 130.66 35.06 -132.08
N GLU A 345 130.14 34.17 -132.93
CA GLU A 345 130.77 33.81 -134.20
C GLU A 345 130.88 35.00 -135.17
N LYS A 346 129.82 35.84 -135.26
CA LYS A 346 129.87 37.09 -136.02
C LYS A 346 130.89 38.08 -135.44
N LEU A 347 130.98 38.16 -134.12
CA LEU A 347 132.00 38.96 -133.42
C LEU A 347 133.41 38.50 -133.77
N ALA A 348 133.67 37.19 -133.77
CA ALA A 348 134.95 36.61 -134.17
C ALA A 348 135.31 36.92 -135.64
N VAL A 349 134.34 36.91 -136.55
CA VAL A 349 134.54 37.33 -137.95
C VAL A 349 134.89 38.82 -138.05
N VAL A 350 134.21 39.69 -137.29
CA VAL A 350 134.51 41.14 -137.26
C VAL A 350 135.89 41.40 -136.66
N ASP A 351 136.25 40.73 -135.56
CA ASP A 351 137.57 40.87 -134.93
C ASP A 351 138.70 40.38 -135.88
N GLY A 352 138.47 39.27 -136.58
CA GLY A 352 139.37 38.77 -137.63
C GLY A 352 139.46 39.64 -138.88
N ALA A 353 138.47 40.51 -139.15
CA ALA A 353 138.51 41.51 -140.22
C ALA A 353 139.24 42.79 -139.78
N LEU A 354 139.06 43.22 -138.53
CA LEU A 354 139.74 44.36 -137.92
C LEU A 354 141.26 44.11 -137.81
N ARG A 355 141.66 42.94 -137.26
CA ARG A 355 143.09 42.57 -137.16
C ARG A 355 143.82 42.62 -138.50
N ARG A 356 143.16 42.20 -139.59
CA ARG A 356 143.72 42.26 -140.96
C ARG A 356 143.94 43.68 -141.50
N ARG A 357 143.30 44.69 -140.91
CA ARG A 357 143.53 46.12 -141.20
C ARG A 357 144.52 46.79 -140.24
N GLY A 358 145.14 46.05 -139.32
CA GLY A 358 146.04 46.61 -138.30
C GLY A 358 145.31 47.42 -137.22
N ILE A 359 144.01 47.19 -137.05
CA ILE A 359 143.14 47.88 -136.07
C ILE A 359 142.65 46.82 -135.07
N SER A 360 142.74 47.04 -133.76
CA SER A 360 142.10 46.16 -132.77
C SER A 360 140.72 46.69 -132.35
N MET A 361 139.81 45.79 -131.97
CA MET A 361 138.49 46.15 -131.44
C MET A 361 138.59 47.09 -130.23
N ASP A 362 139.57 46.86 -129.34
CA ASP A 362 139.86 47.71 -128.18
C ASP A 362 140.22 49.16 -128.54
N PHE A 363 140.72 49.41 -129.76
CA PHE A 363 141.05 50.75 -130.22
C PHE A 363 139.80 51.54 -130.65
N LEU A 364 138.77 50.85 -131.14
CA LEU A 364 137.47 51.46 -131.48
C LEU A 364 136.62 51.76 -130.24
N LEU A 365 136.74 50.95 -129.18
CA LEU A 365 135.98 51.11 -127.94
C LEU A 365 136.54 52.19 -126.98
N LYS A 366 137.53 53.00 -127.41
CA LYS A 366 138.35 53.84 -126.51
C LYS A 366 138.08 55.35 -126.57
N LYS A 367 136.86 55.77 -126.20
CA LYS A 367 136.45 57.12 -125.73
C LYS A 367 134.96 57.05 -125.32
N LYS A 368 134.45 57.58 -124.21
CA LYS A 368 135.00 58.19 -122.97
C LYS A 368 134.10 57.72 -121.81
N PRO A 369 134.58 57.69 -120.55
CA PRO A 369 133.69 57.47 -119.41
C PRO A 369 132.85 58.73 -119.12
N VAL A 370 131.53 58.55 -119.00
CA VAL A 370 130.64 59.45 -118.23
C VAL A 370 129.76 58.53 -117.36
N PRO A 371 129.72 58.72 -116.03
CA PRO A 371 129.18 57.73 -115.10
C PRO A 371 127.78 58.08 -114.55
N SER A 372 127.20 57.10 -113.84
CA SER A 372 126.31 57.22 -112.67
C SER A 372 125.22 58.32 -112.63
N SER A 373 123.96 57.90 -112.47
CA SER A 373 123.24 58.05 -111.18
C SER A 373 121.72 57.78 -111.29
N ASN A 374 121.25 56.71 -110.63
CA ASN A 374 119.98 56.64 -109.87
C ASN A 374 119.96 55.24 -109.20
N ASN A 375 120.27 55.06 -107.91
CA ASN A 375 119.74 55.58 -106.64
C ASN A 375 118.44 54.91 -106.15
N ASN A 376 118.53 54.45 -104.89
CA ASN A 376 117.50 54.10 -103.91
C ASN A 376 116.78 52.74 -104.08
N SER A 377 116.60 51.94 -103.02
CA SER A 377 117.30 51.90 -101.73
C SER A 377 117.14 50.53 -101.09
N ALA A 378 118.12 50.12 -100.28
CA ALA A 378 117.89 49.18 -99.19
C ALA A 378 117.59 49.98 -97.91
N GLU A 379 116.73 49.42 -97.06
CA GLU A 379 116.69 49.42 -95.57
C GLU A 379 115.39 48.65 -95.21
N ALA A 380 115.27 47.91 -94.09
CA ALA A 380 116.24 47.24 -93.23
C ALA A 380 115.46 46.22 -92.35
N ASP A 381 116.19 45.27 -91.76
CA ASP A 381 115.88 44.47 -90.56
C ASP A 381 114.59 43.63 -90.40
N ASP A 382 114.84 42.36 -90.00
CA ASP A 382 114.30 41.65 -88.81
C ASP A 382 112.96 42.14 -88.19
N ASP A 383 112.03 41.28 -87.78
CA ASP A 383 112.33 40.20 -86.83
C ASP A 383 111.24 39.10 -86.74
N VAL A 384 111.74 37.86 -86.67
CA VAL A 384 111.30 36.69 -85.89
C VAL A 384 109.93 36.69 -85.13
N ARG A 385 109.14 35.64 -85.48
CA ARG A 385 108.24 34.78 -84.63
C ARG A 385 106.74 35.09 -84.41
N PRO A 386 105.95 34.03 -84.10
CA PRO A 386 104.48 34.07 -83.99
C PRO A 386 103.97 34.25 -82.56
N LYS A 387 102.64 34.43 -82.39
CA LYS A 387 101.89 33.99 -81.19
C LYS A 387 100.35 34.06 -81.35
N LEU A 388 99.70 32.90 -81.17
CA LEU A 388 98.54 32.76 -80.26
C LEU A 388 99.02 33.05 -78.81
N PRO A 389 98.19 33.29 -77.76
CA PRO A 389 96.72 33.21 -77.65
C PRO A 389 96.10 34.37 -76.79
N ALA A 390 94.93 34.13 -76.17
CA ALA A 390 94.51 34.51 -74.79
C ALA A 390 93.13 35.24 -74.72
N LYS A 391 92.05 34.59 -74.24
CA LYS A 391 91.60 34.39 -72.83
C LYS A 391 90.83 35.57 -72.21
N ARG A 392 89.56 35.33 -71.83
CA ARG A 392 88.97 35.43 -70.46
C ARG A 392 87.45 35.17 -70.54
N ASP A 393 86.90 34.21 -69.80
CA ASP A 393 86.40 34.33 -68.41
C ASP A 393 85.30 35.40 -68.29
N THR A 394 84.04 35.12 -67.89
CA THR A 394 83.59 34.50 -66.63
C THR A 394 82.22 33.78 -66.80
N LEU A 395 81.97 32.56 -66.30
CA LEU A 395 81.74 32.09 -64.91
C LEU A 395 80.37 32.40 -64.27
N LYS A 396 79.49 31.37 -64.29
CA LYS A 396 78.59 30.88 -63.20
C LYS A 396 77.54 31.82 -62.56
N LYS A 397 76.29 31.34 -62.55
CA LYS A 397 75.69 30.72 -61.35
C LYS A 397 74.56 29.74 -61.71
N LYS A 398 74.23 28.84 -60.76
CA LYS A 398 73.37 27.64 -60.92
C LYS A 398 72.21 27.69 -59.87
N PRO A 399 71.35 26.67 -59.70
CA PRO A 399 69.89 26.81 -59.57
C PRO A 399 69.39 26.77 -58.11
N THR A 400 68.07 26.84 -57.90
CA THR A 400 67.31 25.99 -56.94
C THR A 400 65.79 26.18 -57.03
N GLU A 401 65.05 25.09 -57.17
CA GLU A 401 63.76 24.84 -56.50
C GLU A 401 64.04 24.42 -55.04
N PRO A 402 63.11 24.59 -54.07
CA PRO A 402 62.14 23.50 -53.80
C PRO A 402 60.74 23.89 -53.27
N GLU A 403 59.80 22.98 -53.55
CA GLU A 403 58.71 22.35 -52.76
C GLU A 403 58.33 22.82 -51.32
N VAL A 404 57.13 22.35 -50.88
CA VAL A 404 56.53 22.28 -49.51
C VAL A 404 55.64 23.49 -49.14
N ARG A 405 54.42 23.43 -48.56
CA ARG A 405 53.30 22.46 -48.31
C ARG A 405 52.65 22.86 -46.95
N ASP A 406 51.31 22.80 -46.86
CA ASP A 406 50.47 22.91 -45.63
C ASP A 406 50.60 24.25 -44.83
N GLU A 407 49.60 24.81 -44.14
CA GLU A 407 48.57 24.22 -43.26
C GLU A 407 47.25 25.03 -43.21
N SER A 408 46.16 24.31 -42.91
CA SER A 408 45.09 24.62 -41.93
C SER A 408 44.70 26.06 -41.56
N GLU A 409 43.40 26.39 -41.64
CA GLU A 409 42.76 27.13 -40.53
C GLU A 409 41.27 26.78 -40.30
N ARG A 410 40.84 26.95 -39.04
CA ARG A 410 39.65 26.31 -38.46
C ARG A 410 38.44 27.24 -38.39
N LYS A 411 37.22 26.70 -38.57
CA LYS A 411 35.98 27.30 -38.04
C LYS A 411 35.16 26.28 -37.27
N VAL A 412 35.27 26.32 -35.94
CA VAL A 412 34.34 25.64 -35.03
C VAL A 412 33.18 26.57 -34.70
N VAL A 413 31.96 26.05 -34.82
CA VAL A 413 30.72 26.81 -34.68
C VAL A 413 30.39 27.08 -33.21
N ARG A 414 29.95 28.31 -32.96
CA ARG A 414 29.38 28.78 -31.69
C ARG A 414 27.88 28.45 -31.68
N SER A 415 27.40 27.71 -30.69
CA SER A 415 25.95 27.59 -30.44
C SER A 415 25.64 27.53 -28.94
N THR A 416 24.56 28.21 -28.57
CA THR A 416 24.07 28.39 -27.19
C THR A 416 22.62 27.96 -27.11
N ARG A 417 22.24 27.33 -25.99
CA ARG A 417 20.86 27.25 -25.45
C ARG A 417 19.76 26.70 -26.39
N LYS A 418 19.09 25.63 -25.94
CA LYS A 418 18.01 25.82 -24.95
C LYS A 418 17.82 24.56 -24.10
#